data_AF-A0A2V7UNV6-F1
#
_entry.id   AF-A0A2V7UNV6-F1
#
_cell.length_a   1.000
_cell.length_b   1.000
_cell.length_c   1.000
_cell.angle_alpha   90.00
_cell.angle_beta   90.00
_cell.angle_gamma   90.00
#
_symmetry.space_group_name_H-M   'P 1'
#
loop_
_entity.id
_entity.type
_entity.pdbx_description
1 polymer ?
#
loop_
_entity_poly.entity_id
_entity_poly.type
_entity_poly.pdbx_seq_one_letter_code
_entity_poly.pdbx_strand_id
1 'polypeptide(L)'
;MSADLSLRGEIVDLACYIGHGAKGPEHQKCAVKCAEMGQPLGLLSTDGKLYILVADHQDPSAFLKARKLAGEQVEMTGEPAEKDGVAALTVHAVKK
;
A
#
# COMPACT_ATOMS: atom_id res chain seq x y z
N MET A 1 -6.38 -13.44 16.71
CA MET A 1 -6.31 -13.88 15.30
C MET A 1 -7.15 -12.90 14.53
N SER A 2 -6.57 -11.75 14.14
CA SER A 2 -7.25 -10.85 13.22
C SER A 2 -7.26 -11.57 11.87
N ALA A 3 -8.42 -11.69 11.26
CA ALA A 3 -8.54 -12.38 9.99
C ALA A 3 -7.98 -11.51 8.87
N ASP A 4 -7.27 -12.14 7.92
CA ASP A 4 -6.87 -11.49 6.69
C ASP A 4 -8.08 -10.88 5.97
N LEU A 5 -7.91 -9.65 5.49
CA LEU A 5 -8.86 -8.97 4.61
C LEU A 5 -8.30 -8.92 3.20
N SER A 6 -9.18 -9.07 2.22
CA SER A 6 -8.89 -8.79 0.81
C SER A 6 -9.49 -7.44 0.43
N LEU A 7 -8.63 -6.48 0.11
CA LEU A 7 -8.96 -5.12 -0.25
C LEU A 7 -8.55 -4.84 -1.69
N ARG A 8 -9.35 -4.04 -2.40
CA ARG A 8 -8.99 -3.50 -3.71
C ARG A 8 -8.68 -2.02 -3.59
N GLY A 9 -7.71 -1.55 -4.35
CA GLY A 9 -7.33 -0.14 -4.33
C GLY A 9 -6.04 0.15 -5.07
N GLU A 10 -5.62 1.40 -4.97
CA GLU A 10 -4.38 1.87 -5.56
C GLU A 10 -3.24 1.84 -4.55
N ILE A 11 -2.07 1.33 -4.94
CA ILE A 11 -0.85 1.51 -4.14
C ILE A 11 -0.35 2.93 -4.35
N VAL A 12 -0.40 3.77 -3.33
CA VAL A 12 0.01 5.18 -3.40
C VAL A 12 1.34 5.41 -2.70
N ASP A 13 2.12 6.35 -3.21
CA ASP A 13 3.21 6.96 -2.44
C ASP A 13 2.63 7.88 -1.37
N LEU A 14 2.92 7.62 -0.09
CA LEU A 14 2.25 8.35 1.00
C LEU A 14 2.67 9.82 1.06
N ALA A 15 3.92 10.16 0.74
CA ALA A 15 4.37 11.55 0.76
C ALA A 15 3.63 12.39 -0.29
N CYS A 16 3.53 11.89 -1.52
CA CYS A 16 2.84 12.57 -2.60
C CYS A 16 1.31 12.54 -2.43
N TYR A 17 0.74 11.43 -1.96
CA TYR A 17 -0.71 11.33 -1.75
C TYR A 17 -1.18 12.23 -0.60
N ILE A 18 -0.52 12.18 0.56
CA ILE A 18 -0.92 12.99 1.72
C ILE A 18 -0.60 14.48 1.48
N GLY A 19 0.57 14.78 0.91
CA GLY A 19 1.02 16.16 0.71
C GLY A 19 0.33 16.88 -0.46
N HIS A 20 -0.03 16.14 -1.52
CA HIS A 20 -0.47 16.73 -2.79
C HIS A 20 -1.71 16.07 -3.40
N GLY A 21 -2.28 15.03 -2.77
CA GLY A 21 -3.42 14.28 -3.34
C GLY A 21 -3.07 13.47 -4.59
N ALA A 22 -1.78 13.32 -4.89
CA ALA A 22 -1.29 12.69 -6.11
C ALA A 22 -1.55 11.17 -6.09
N LYS A 23 -2.14 10.68 -7.18
CA LYS A 23 -2.50 9.27 -7.42
C LYS A 23 -2.81 9.06 -8.90
N GLY A 24 -3.03 7.81 -9.30
CA GLY A 24 -3.44 7.40 -10.62
C GLY A 24 -2.29 7.24 -11.62
N PRO A 25 -2.61 6.91 -12.88
CA PRO A 25 -1.63 6.52 -13.90
C PRO A 25 -0.55 7.57 -14.17
N GLU A 26 -0.91 8.86 -14.09
CA GLU A 26 0.03 9.96 -14.30
C GLU A 26 1.13 10.02 -13.23
N HIS A 27 0.83 9.53 -12.02
CA HIS A 27 1.76 9.54 -10.90
C HIS A 27 2.53 8.21 -10.73
N GLN A 28 2.23 7.19 -11.53
CA GLN A 28 2.79 5.85 -11.37
C GLN A 28 4.33 5.83 -11.43
N LYS A 29 4.93 6.48 -12.44
CA LYS A 29 6.41 6.53 -12.58
C LYS A 29 7.08 7.21 -11.39
N CYS A 30 6.47 8.26 -10.87
CA CYS A 30 6.96 8.96 -9.69
C CYS A 30 6.83 8.07 -8.45
N ALA A 31 5.69 7.42 -8.27
CA ALA A 31 5.42 6.52 -7.16
C ALA A 31 6.41 5.34 -7.11
N VAL A 32 6.72 4.71 -8.26
CA VAL A 32 7.72 3.63 -8.33
C VAL A 32 9.11 4.14 -7.92
N LYS A 33 9.52 5.30 -8.42
CA LYS A 33 10.82 5.88 -8.06
C LYS A 33 10.90 6.21 -6.56
N CYS A 34 9.85 6.78 -5.98
CA CYS A 34 9.77 7.07 -4.56
C CYS A 34 9.81 5.78 -3.73
N ALA A 35 9.06 4.76 -4.15
CA ALA A 35 9.08 3.44 -3.55
C ALA A 35 10.49 2.85 -3.53
N GLU A 36 11.26 2.94 -4.63
CA GLU A 36 12.65 2.46 -4.72
C GLU A 36 13.59 3.21 -3.76
N MET A 37 13.38 4.52 -3.58
CA MET A 37 14.12 5.34 -2.61
C MET A 37 13.74 5.10 -1.15
N GLY A 38 12.74 4.25 -0.88
CA GLY A 38 12.33 3.87 0.47
C GLY A 38 11.26 4.76 1.08
N GLN A 39 10.55 5.57 0.29
CA GLN A 39 9.34 6.25 0.76
C GLN A 39 8.28 5.21 1.20
N PRO A 40 7.53 5.48 2.27
CA PRO A 40 6.47 4.61 2.72
C PRO A 40 5.31 4.62 1.71
N LEU A 41 4.74 3.44 1.52
CA LEU A 41 3.61 3.22 0.61
C LEU A 41 2.34 2.98 1.39
N GLY A 42 1.22 3.29 0.74
CA GLY A 42 -0.11 3.00 1.25
C GLY A 42 -0.98 2.27 0.24
N LEU A 43 -2.06 1.65 0.73
CA LEU A 43 -3.18 1.25 -0.10
C LEU A 43 -4.32 2.25 0.12
N LEU A 44 -4.68 2.98 -0.94
CA LEU A 44 -5.94 3.72 -0.99
C LEU A 44 -7.02 2.77 -1.50
N SER A 45 -7.80 2.20 -0.59
CA SER A 45 -8.85 1.26 -0.94
C SER A 45 -10.00 1.92 -1.67
N THR A 46 -10.79 1.13 -2.41
CA THR A 46 -11.92 1.62 -3.22
C THR A 46 -13.02 2.28 -2.40
N ASP A 47 -13.10 2.00 -1.10
CA ASP A 47 -14.00 2.64 -0.13
C ASP A 47 -13.45 3.97 0.42
N GLY A 48 -12.25 4.39 -0.01
CA GLY A 48 -11.61 5.64 0.36
C GLY A 48 -10.76 5.56 1.63
N LYS A 49 -10.62 4.40 2.28
CA LYS A 49 -9.74 4.25 3.44
C LYS A 49 -8.26 4.16 2.98
N LEU A 50 -7.37 4.81 3.72
CA LEU A 50 -5.93 4.76 3.49
C LEU A 50 -5.28 3.87 4.55
N TYR A 51 -4.52 2.87 4.10
CA TYR A 51 -3.72 2.00 4.95
C TYR A 51 -2.24 2.22 4.68
N ILE A 52 -1.42 2.31 5.72
CA ILE A 52 0.04 2.21 5.57
C ILE A 52 0.40 0.75 5.33
N LEU A 53 1.21 0.49 4.31
CA LEU A 53 1.69 -0.86 4.02
C LEU A 53 2.86 -1.22 4.94
N VAL A 54 2.75 -2.36 5.60
CA VAL A 54 3.80 -2.90 6.47
C VAL A 54 4.22 -4.26 5.94
N ALA A 55 5.53 -4.52 5.96
CA ALA A 55 6.05 -5.84 5.60
C ALA A 55 5.74 -6.86 6.68
N ASP A 56 5.37 -8.07 6.29
CA ASP A 56 5.29 -9.18 7.23
C ASP A 56 6.69 -9.51 7.80
N HIS A 57 6.73 -9.83 9.10
CA HIS A 57 7.97 -10.09 9.82
C HIS A 57 8.62 -11.43 9.45
N GLN A 58 7.84 -12.39 8.96
CA GLN A 58 8.30 -13.72 8.56
C GLN A 58 8.64 -13.77 7.06
N ASP A 59 7.84 -13.13 6.21
CA ASP A 59 8.05 -13.06 4.76
C ASP A 59 7.72 -11.67 4.15
N PRO A 60 8.73 -10.82 3.88
CA PRO A 60 8.53 -9.51 3.27
C PRO A 60 8.25 -9.55 1.76
N SER A 61 8.24 -10.73 1.11
CA SER A 61 8.20 -10.85 -0.35
C SER A 61 6.98 -10.17 -0.98
N ALA A 62 5.81 -10.28 -0.36
CA ALA A 62 4.58 -9.65 -0.84
C ALA A 62 4.66 -8.12 -0.79
N PHE A 63 5.22 -7.57 0.30
CA PHE A 63 5.47 -6.13 0.43
C PHE A 63 6.50 -5.63 -0.61
N LEU A 64 7.59 -6.38 -0.83
CA LEU A 64 8.58 -6.04 -1.86
C LEU A 64 7.99 -6.07 -3.27
N LYS A 65 7.07 -7.00 -3.53
CA LYS A 65 6.30 -7.04 -4.79
C LYS A 65 5.36 -5.83 -4.90
N ALA A 66 4.68 -5.44 -3.82
CA ALA A 66 3.81 -4.27 -3.79
C ALA A 66 4.55 -2.98 -4.13
N ARG A 67 5.81 -2.82 -3.67
CA ARG A 67 6.66 -1.67 -4.04
C ARG A 67 6.85 -1.50 -5.55
N LYS A 68 6.93 -2.60 -6.29
CA LYS A 68 7.07 -2.59 -7.77
C LYS A 68 5.77 -2.27 -8.48
N LEU A 69 4.65 -2.28 -7.76
CA LEU A 69 3.31 -2.01 -8.25
C LEU A 69 2.80 -0.64 -7.75
N ALA A 70 3.67 0.24 -7.27
CA ALA A 70 3.29 1.59 -6.87
C ALA A 70 2.64 2.35 -8.04
N GLY A 71 1.50 2.98 -7.76
CA GLY A 71 0.60 3.65 -8.71
C GLY A 71 -0.33 2.71 -9.49
N GLU A 72 -0.31 1.40 -9.24
CA GLU A 72 -1.21 0.44 -9.87
C GLU A 72 -2.44 0.16 -8.99
N GLN A 73 -3.54 -0.19 -9.66
CA GLN A 73 -4.69 -0.82 -9.01
C GLN A 73 -4.36 -2.28 -8.72
N VAL A 74 -4.61 -2.73 -7.49
CA VAL A 74 -4.29 -4.07 -7.02
C VAL A 74 -5.42 -4.66 -6.18
N GLU A 75 -5.42 -5.98 -6.09
CA GLU A 75 -6.07 -6.73 -5.03
C GLU A 75 -5.01 -7.16 -4.01
N MET A 76 -5.15 -6.68 -2.78
CA MET A 76 -4.21 -6.90 -1.69
C MET A 76 -4.88 -7.70 -0.58
N THR A 77 -4.21 -8.75 -0.12
CA THR A 77 -4.60 -9.51 1.07
C THR A 77 -3.62 -9.22 2.19
N GLY A 78 -4.13 -8.97 3.39
CA GLY A 78 -3.30 -8.70 4.55
C GLY A 78 -4.06 -8.62 5.86
N GLU A 79 -3.31 -8.58 6.95
CA GLU A 79 -3.87 -8.39 8.30
C GLU A 79 -4.02 -6.88 8.58
N PRO A 80 -5.25 -6.38 8.81
CA PRO A 80 -5.45 -4.99 9.19
C PRO A 80 -5.05 -4.77 10.66
N ALA A 81 -4.42 -3.64 10.93
CA ALA A 81 -4.17 -3.17 12.28
C ALA A 81 -4.52 -1.68 12.39
N GLU A 82 -5.01 -1.27 13.55
CA GLU A 82 -5.22 0.15 13.85
C GLU A 82 -4.67 0.44 15.23
N LYS A 83 -3.81 1.45 15.33
CA LYS A 83 -3.23 1.89 16.59
C LYS A 83 -2.96 3.38 16.54
N ASP A 84 -3.38 4.09 17.59
CA ASP A 84 -3.19 5.54 17.74
C ASP A 84 -3.69 6.36 16.52
N GLY A 85 -4.77 5.90 15.88
CA GLY A 85 -5.36 6.53 14.69
C GLY A 85 -4.64 6.21 13.37
N VAL A 86 -3.61 5.35 13.39
CA VAL A 86 -2.91 4.86 12.20
C VAL A 86 -3.50 3.54 11.77
N ALA A 87 -4.12 3.51 10.59
CA ALA A 87 -4.52 2.29 9.92
C ALA A 87 -3.32 1.71 9.15
N ALA A 88 -2.95 0.48 9.46
CA ALA A 88 -1.90 -0.28 8.80
C ALA A 88 -2.44 -1.58 8.22
N LEU A 89 -1.77 -2.09 7.20
CA LEU A 89 -2.06 -3.37 6.58
C LEU A 89 -0.75 -4.13 6.41
N THR A 90 -0.59 -5.21 7.17
CA THR A 90 0.53 -6.14 7.00
C THR A 90 0.29 -6.92 5.71
N VAL A 91 1.19 -6.80 4.73
CA VAL A 91 0.96 -7.31 3.38
C VAL A 91 1.33 -8.79 3.28
N HIS A 92 0.33 -9.66 3.10
CA HIS A 92 0.52 -11.10 2.91
C HIS A 92 0.49 -11.51 1.44
N ALA A 93 -0.32 -10.83 0.60
CA ALA A 93 -0.35 -11.07 -0.84
C ALA A 93 -0.75 -9.82 -1.64
N VAL A 94 -0.26 -9.73 -2.88
CA VAL A 94 -0.63 -8.66 -3.83
C VAL A 94 -0.76 -9.22 -5.25
N LYS A 95 -1.85 -8.85 -5.91
CA LYS A 95 -2.20 -9.19 -7.30
C LYS A 95 -2.55 -7.92 -8.06
N LYS A 96 -2.15 -7.85 -9.31
CA LYS A 96 -2.59 -6.82 -10.26
C LYS A 96 -3.83 -7.32 -10.99
#